data_AF-A0A2N3G162-F1
#
_entry.id   AF-A0A2N3G162-F1
#
_cell.length_a   1.000
_cell.length_b   1.000
_cell.length_c   1.000
_cell.angle_alpha   90.00
_cell.angle_beta   90.00
_cell.angle_gamma   90.00
#
_symmetry.space_group_name_H-M   'P 1'
#
loop_
_entity.id
_entity.type
_entity.pdbx_description
1 polymer ?
#
loop_
_entity_poly.entity_id
_entity_poly.type
_entity_poly.pdbx_seq_one_letter_code
_entity_poly.pdbx_strand_id
1 'polypeptide(L)'
;MRPPHCDVCGADATSGGGGLVSFKPTTSDALWHQRAARGEIVGHPPNAAWLCDKHARVGSALAGTHTLSAGLAQIQAADAPPAPSTPVANTVAGSIEIGALERRLRDIFASVARSVGLADAPVTTADDRRWTPMDASEPPNCPFTDIFTRQATHGNRYLTLTFERAHWNPHEVARASVTLVAHGHGTDHDFRLSAATPDSGSLMVDSITTKGTVPDAVTALLIELGYAS
;
A
#
# COMPACT_ATOMS: atom_id res chain seq x y z
N MET A 1 -2.51 27.14 26.54
CA MET A 1 -2.20 26.77 25.15
C MET A 1 -1.67 25.35 25.16
N ARG A 2 -2.17 24.48 24.27
CA ARG A 2 -1.60 23.14 24.10
C ARG A 2 -0.15 23.30 23.59
N PRO A 3 0.84 22.54 24.07
CA PRO A 3 2.18 22.55 23.50
C PRO A 3 2.08 22.25 21.99
N PRO A 4 2.87 22.93 21.14
CA PRO A 4 2.83 22.65 19.73
C PRO A 4 3.36 21.24 19.46
N HIS A 5 2.55 20.44 18.78
CA HIS A 5 2.93 19.12 18.31
C HIS A 5 3.38 19.20 16.86
N CYS A 6 4.25 18.28 16.45
CA CYS A 6 4.71 18.16 15.08
C CYS A 6 3.52 17.78 14.18
N ASP A 7 3.28 18.57 13.14
CA ASP A 7 2.19 18.36 12.17
C ASP A 7 2.42 17.11 11.29
N VAL A 8 3.59 16.48 11.39
CA VAL A 8 3.93 15.23 10.67
C VAL A 8 3.74 13.98 11.53
N CYS A 9 4.29 13.96 12.75
CA CYS A 9 4.33 12.75 13.59
C CYS A 9 3.74 12.91 14.99
N GLY A 10 3.25 14.09 15.36
CA GLY A 10 2.66 14.37 16.67
C GLY A 10 3.65 14.50 17.84
N ALA A 11 4.96 14.33 17.61
CA ALA A 11 5.99 14.55 18.63
C ALA A 11 6.02 16.01 19.11
N ASP A 12 6.63 16.28 20.25
CA ASP A 12 6.82 17.66 20.74
C ASP A 12 7.65 18.49 19.75
N ALA A 13 7.12 19.65 19.33
CA ALA A 13 7.79 20.56 18.41
C ALA A 13 8.68 21.59 19.12
N THR A 14 8.67 21.65 20.46
CA THR A 14 9.45 22.64 21.23
C THR A 14 10.84 22.15 21.65
N SER A 15 11.10 20.85 21.54
CA SER A 15 12.34 20.24 22.00
C SER A 15 13.42 20.16 20.90
N GLY A 16 14.68 20.30 21.31
CA GLY A 16 15.84 19.85 20.54
C GLY A 16 16.16 20.58 19.22
N GLY A 17 15.52 21.71 18.92
CA GLY A 17 15.69 22.42 17.64
C GLY A 17 14.48 22.35 16.71
N GLY A 18 13.36 21.78 17.18
CA GLY A 18 12.06 21.94 16.54
C GLY A 18 11.54 23.37 16.60
N GLY A 19 10.51 23.65 15.81
CA GLY A 19 9.89 24.97 15.80
C GLY A 19 8.89 25.17 14.68
N LEU A 20 8.39 26.40 14.60
CA LEU A 20 7.46 26.83 13.56
C LEU A 20 8.22 27.10 12.27
N VAL A 21 7.90 26.36 11.21
CA VAL A 21 8.46 26.55 9.86
C VAL A 21 7.42 27.17 8.97
N SER A 22 7.76 28.30 8.32
CA SER A 22 6.89 29.00 7.37
C SER A 22 7.25 28.61 5.95
N PHE A 23 6.32 27.97 5.24
CA PHE A 23 6.46 27.55 3.86
C PHE A 23 6.08 28.66 2.89
N LYS A 24 6.34 28.46 1.60
CA LYS A 24 6.00 29.40 0.55
C LYS A 24 4.49 29.70 0.58
N PRO A 25 4.10 30.97 0.73
CA PRO A 25 2.69 31.33 0.74
C PRO A 25 2.06 31.09 -0.64
N THR A 26 0.82 30.66 -0.61
CA THR A 26 -0.09 30.58 -1.75
C THR A 26 -0.82 31.92 -1.95
N THR A 27 -1.48 32.07 -3.09
CA THR A 27 -2.33 33.25 -3.35
C THR A 27 -3.46 33.39 -2.32
N SER A 28 -3.97 32.27 -1.80
CA SER A 28 -4.98 32.24 -0.73
C SER A 28 -4.46 32.70 0.62
N ASP A 29 -3.14 32.64 0.87
CA ASP A 29 -2.54 33.07 2.15
C ASP A 29 -2.39 34.60 2.24
N ALA A 30 -2.46 35.29 1.11
CA ALA A 30 -2.26 36.74 1.03
C ALA A 30 -3.23 37.52 1.93
N LEU A 31 -4.51 37.10 1.96
CA LEU A 31 -5.52 37.77 2.78
C LEU A 31 -5.24 37.62 4.28
N TRP A 32 -4.74 36.46 4.71
CA TRP A 32 -4.36 36.26 6.11
C TRP A 32 -3.19 37.17 6.47
N HIS A 33 -2.13 37.18 5.65
CA HIS A 33 -0.94 38.02 5.90
C HIS A 33 -1.25 39.52 5.90
N GLN A 34 -2.12 39.98 4.99
CA GLN A 34 -2.57 41.38 4.98
C GLN A 34 -3.32 41.76 6.26
N ARG A 35 -4.24 40.91 6.72
CA ARG A 35 -4.99 41.13 7.96
C ARG A 35 -4.09 41.08 9.19
N ALA A 36 -3.13 40.16 9.22
CA ALA A 36 -2.16 40.03 10.31
C ALA A 36 -1.24 41.25 10.38
N ALA A 37 -0.78 41.77 9.24
CA ALA A 37 0.04 42.99 9.17
C ALA A 37 -0.70 44.24 9.68
N ARG A 38 -2.04 44.27 9.57
CA ARG A 38 -2.89 45.33 10.13
C ARG A 38 -3.27 45.10 11.60
N GLY A 39 -2.81 44.02 12.22
CA GLY A 39 -3.15 43.66 13.59
C GLY A 39 -4.60 43.17 13.79
N GLU A 40 -5.31 42.86 12.72
CA GLU A 40 -6.72 42.44 12.77
C GLU A 40 -6.89 40.97 13.18
N ILE A 41 -5.83 40.18 13.02
CA ILE A 41 -5.80 38.76 13.39
C ILE A 41 -4.49 38.44 14.08
N VAL A 42 -4.58 37.53 15.06
CA VAL A 42 -3.45 36.93 15.76
C VAL A 42 -3.58 35.42 15.67
N GLY A 43 -2.49 34.72 15.44
CA GLY A 43 -2.51 33.25 15.38
C GLY A 43 -1.50 32.66 14.42
N HIS A 44 -1.72 31.38 14.14
CA HIS A 44 -0.87 30.56 13.30
C HIS A 44 -1.07 30.89 11.81
N PRO A 45 -0.02 31.28 11.06
CA PRO A 45 -0.14 31.51 9.63
C PRO A 45 -0.61 30.24 8.89
N PRO A 46 -1.48 30.37 7.87
CA PRO A 46 -1.99 29.22 7.12
C PRO A 46 -0.91 28.48 6.33
N ASN A 47 0.23 29.13 6.08
CA ASN A 47 1.39 28.57 5.40
C ASN A 47 2.49 28.10 6.37
N ALA A 48 2.22 27.99 7.67
CA ALA A 48 3.20 27.53 8.64
C ALA A 48 2.81 26.18 9.27
N ALA A 49 3.81 25.44 9.76
CA ALA A 49 3.60 24.20 10.52
C ALA A 49 4.60 24.09 11.67
N TRP A 50 4.15 23.49 12.76
CA TRP A 50 5.01 23.11 13.87
C TRP A 50 5.70 21.79 13.54
N LEU A 51 7.03 21.76 13.62
CA LEU A 51 7.82 20.57 13.31
C LEU A 51 8.79 20.25 14.44
N CYS A 52 8.94 18.97 14.80
CA CYS A 52 9.99 18.54 15.73
C CYS A 52 11.38 18.68 15.08
N ASP A 53 12.46 18.61 15.87
CA ASP A 53 13.84 18.76 15.37
C ASP A 53 14.13 17.92 14.10
N LYS A 54 13.69 16.66 14.08
CA LYS A 54 13.83 15.77 12.92
C LYS A 54 13.22 16.37 11.65
N HIS A 55 11.97 16.83 11.73
CA HIS A 55 11.23 17.33 10.57
C HIS A 55 11.53 18.79 10.25
N ALA A 56 11.92 19.60 11.24
CA ALA A 56 12.21 21.01 11.08
C ALA A 56 13.40 21.24 10.13
N ARG A 57 14.42 20.37 10.17
CA ARG A 57 15.58 20.45 9.26
C ARG A 57 15.17 20.24 7.80
N VAL A 58 14.35 19.23 7.53
CA VAL A 58 13.85 18.94 6.18
C VAL A 58 12.87 20.04 5.74
N GLY A 59 11.94 20.41 6.61
CA GLY A 59 10.97 21.48 6.33
C GLY A 59 11.64 22.81 6.00
N SER A 60 12.71 23.17 6.71
CA SER A 60 13.47 24.40 6.42
C SER A 60 14.10 24.40 5.03
N ALA A 61 14.58 23.24 4.55
CA ALA A 61 15.13 23.12 3.20
C ALA A 61 14.04 23.26 2.11
N LEU A 62 12.80 22.88 2.42
CA LEU A 62 11.67 22.93 1.49
C LEU A 62 10.90 24.26 1.55
N ALA A 63 11.00 25.00 2.65
CA ALA A 63 10.21 26.18 2.95
C ALA A 63 10.24 27.26 1.85
N GLY A 64 11.39 27.45 1.21
CA GLY A 64 11.55 28.45 0.13
C GLY A 64 10.97 28.04 -1.22
N THR A 65 10.73 26.75 -1.45
CA THR A 65 10.38 26.18 -2.76
C THR A 65 8.98 25.57 -2.80
N HIS A 66 8.47 25.11 -1.65
CA HIS A 66 7.21 24.37 -1.54
C HIS A 66 6.17 25.11 -0.71
N THR A 67 4.90 24.91 -1.07
CA THR A 67 3.76 25.29 -0.22
C THR A 67 3.69 24.40 1.02
N LEU A 68 2.93 24.79 2.04
CA LEU A 68 2.80 23.99 3.26
C LEU A 68 2.36 22.54 2.97
N SER A 69 1.31 22.36 2.17
CA SER A 69 0.79 21.03 1.83
C SER A 69 1.83 20.18 1.08
N ALA A 70 2.52 20.76 0.10
CA ALA A 70 3.54 20.06 -0.67
C ALA A 70 4.78 19.72 0.18
N GLY A 71 5.19 20.65 1.06
CA GLY A 71 6.30 20.46 1.97
C GLY A 71 6.03 19.34 2.98
N LEU A 72 4.86 19.35 3.63
CA LEU A 72 4.47 18.28 4.57
C LEU A 72 4.37 16.91 3.88
N ALA A 73 3.81 16.85 2.67
CA ALA A 73 3.74 15.61 1.89
C ALA A 73 5.13 15.04 1.59
N GLN A 74 6.09 15.90 1.24
CA GLN A 74 7.46 15.46 0.96
C GLN A 74 8.21 15.01 2.22
N ILE A 75 8.00 15.67 3.35
CA ILE A 75 8.54 15.25 4.65
C ILE A 75 7.95 13.89 5.05
N GLN A 76 6.64 13.70 4.89
CA GLN A 76 5.96 12.42 5.16
C GLN A 76 6.47 11.30 4.25
N ALA A 77 6.68 11.58 2.96
CA ALA A 77 7.24 10.61 2.02
C ALA A 77 8.69 10.21 2.37
N ALA A 78 9.49 11.13 2.88
CA ALA A 78 10.85 10.86 3.34
C ALA A 78 10.89 10.06 4.66
N ASP A 79 9.85 10.20 5.49
CA ASP A 79 9.70 9.49 6.76
C ASP A 79 8.96 8.14 6.65
N ALA A 80 8.28 7.92 5.54
CA ALA A 80 7.69 6.64 5.23
C ALA A 80 8.82 5.59 5.14
N PRO A 81 8.66 4.40 5.74
CA PRO A 81 9.51 3.27 5.40
C PRO A 81 9.54 3.13 3.86
N PRO A 82 10.67 2.73 3.26
CA PRO A 82 10.83 2.72 1.81
C PRO A 82 9.58 2.12 1.18
N ALA A 83 8.91 2.93 0.35
CA ALA A 83 7.69 2.51 -0.29
C ALA A 83 7.94 1.15 -0.96
N PRO A 84 7.02 0.17 -0.84
CA PRO A 84 7.08 -0.99 -1.72
C PRO A 84 7.21 -0.45 -3.15
N SER A 85 8.21 -0.96 -3.88
CA SER A 85 8.54 -0.52 -5.24
C SER A 85 7.26 -0.34 -6.05
N THR A 86 7.18 0.80 -6.73
CA THR A 86 6.07 1.32 -7.55
C THR A 86 5.24 0.19 -8.18
N PRO A 87 3.89 0.23 -8.12
CA PRO A 87 3.08 -0.65 -8.93
C PRO A 87 3.50 -0.49 -10.38
N VAL A 88 4.11 -1.53 -10.96
CA VAL A 88 4.21 -1.64 -12.41
C VAL A 88 2.81 -1.98 -12.90
N ALA A 89 1.96 -0.97 -13.03
CA ALA A 89 0.67 -1.09 -13.70
C ALA A 89 0.94 -1.18 -15.21
N ASN A 90 1.42 -2.34 -15.67
CA ASN A 90 1.36 -2.69 -17.06
C ASN A 90 -0.09 -3.08 -17.35
N THR A 91 -0.94 -2.12 -17.73
CA THR A 91 -2.27 -2.45 -18.27
C THR A 91 -2.07 -3.11 -19.63
N VAL A 92 -2.05 -4.44 -19.66
CA VAL A 92 -1.97 -5.23 -20.88
C VAL A 92 -3.39 -5.61 -21.28
N ALA A 93 -3.71 -5.42 -22.55
CA ALA A 93 -4.97 -5.83 -23.16
C ALA A 93 -5.06 -7.37 -23.24
N GLY A 94 -5.31 -8.00 -22.10
CA GLY A 94 -5.56 -9.42 -21.96
C GLY A 94 -6.51 -9.63 -20.79
N SER A 95 -7.81 -9.81 -21.06
CA SER A 95 -8.76 -10.19 -20.01
C SER A 95 -8.49 -11.64 -19.63
N ILE A 96 -7.87 -11.86 -18.48
CA ILE A 96 -7.84 -13.17 -17.86
C ILE A 96 -8.81 -13.20 -16.71
N GLU A 97 -9.74 -14.15 -16.77
CA GLU A 97 -10.66 -14.44 -15.68
C GLU A 97 -9.88 -14.68 -14.38
N ILE A 98 -10.25 -14.00 -13.29
CA ILE A 98 -9.58 -14.14 -11.99
C ILE A 98 -9.52 -15.61 -11.52
N GLY A 99 -10.55 -16.40 -11.85
CA GLY A 99 -10.57 -17.84 -11.57
C GLY A 99 -9.52 -18.64 -12.35
N ALA A 100 -9.13 -18.20 -13.54
CA ALA A 100 -8.04 -18.80 -14.30
C ALA A 100 -6.67 -18.43 -13.70
N LEU A 101 -6.47 -17.16 -13.33
CA LEU A 101 -5.26 -16.72 -12.61
C LEU A 101 -5.09 -17.49 -11.29
N GLU A 102 -6.17 -17.68 -10.54
CA GLU A 102 -6.15 -18.47 -9.31
C GLU A 102 -5.66 -19.90 -9.53
N ARG A 103 -6.22 -20.59 -10.54
CA ARG A 103 -5.79 -21.97 -10.86
C ARG A 103 -4.31 -22.01 -11.21
N ARG A 104 -3.85 -21.10 -12.07
CA ARG A 104 -2.43 -21.00 -12.45
C ARG A 104 -1.52 -20.78 -11.25
N LEU A 105 -1.87 -19.87 -10.35
CA LEU A 105 -1.09 -19.58 -9.14
C LEU A 105 -1.07 -20.77 -8.16
N ARG A 106 -2.19 -21.51 -8.04
CA ARG A 106 -2.24 -22.76 -7.27
C ARG A 106 -1.32 -23.83 -7.88
N ASP A 107 -1.28 -23.94 -9.21
CA ASP A 107 -0.47 -24.93 -9.94
C ASP A 107 1.03 -24.65 -9.80
N ILE A 108 1.46 -23.39 -9.90
CA ILE A 108 2.87 -23.04 -9.78
C ILE A 108 3.38 -22.99 -8.33
N PHE A 109 2.50 -23.05 -7.32
CA PHE A 109 2.86 -22.85 -5.91
C PHE A 109 4.02 -23.75 -5.46
N ALA A 110 4.00 -25.04 -5.80
CA ALA A 110 5.06 -25.97 -5.43
C ALA A 110 6.39 -25.66 -6.13
N SER A 111 6.34 -25.19 -7.38
CA SER A 111 7.54 -24.76 -8.09
C SER A 111 8.15 -23.51 -7.45
N VAL A 112 7.30 -22.52 -7.12
CA VAL A 112 7.73 -21.30 -6.43
C VAL A 112 8.32 -21.64 -5.06
N ALA A 113 7.66 -22.51 -4.29
CA ALA A 113 8.15 -22.98 -2.99
C ALA A 113 9.55 -23.57 -3.12
N ARG A 114 9.81 -24.40 -4.14
CA ARG A 114 11.16 -24.93 -4.40
C ARG A 114 12.17 -23.84 -4.70
N SER A 115 11.82 -22.87 -5.55
CA SER A 115 12.72 -21.75 -5.90
C SER A 115 13.10 -20.88 -4.71
N VAL A 116 12.21 -20.72 -3.72
CA VAL A 116 12.49 -19.93 -2.50
C VAL A 116 13.06 -20.78 -1.36
N GLY A 117 13.41 -22.05 -1.62
CA GLY A 117 14.01 -22.96 -0.64
C GLY A 117 13.01 -23.53 0.38
N LEU A 118 11.74 -23.63 0.03
CA LEU A 118 10.64 -24.19 0.82
C LEU A 118 10.12 -25.52 0.25
N ALA A 119 10.94 -26.25 -0.51
CA ALA A 119 10.53 -27.51 -1.17
C ALA A 119 9.97 -28.54 -0.18
N ASP A 120 10.61 -28.66 0.99
CA ASP A 120 10.26 -29.62 2.04
C ASP A 120 9.46 -28.99 3.19
N ALA A 121 9.09 -27.71 3.07
CA ALA A 121 8.33 -27.03 4.11
C ALA A 121 6.90 -27.57 4.15
N PRO A 122 6.32 -27.80 5.35
CA PRO A 122 4.93 -28.19 5.46
C PRO A 122 4.04 -27.08 4.88
N VAL A 123 3.07 -27.50 4.08
CA VAL A 123 2.09 -26.59 3.47
C VAL A 123 0.81 -26.63 4.27
N THR A 124 0.36 -25.47 4.74
CA THR A 124 -0.94 -25.29 5.38
C THR A 124 -1.91 -24.61 4.43
N THR A 125 -3.19 -24.96 4.56
CA THR A 125 -4.29 -24.31 3.84
C THR A 125 -5.37 -23.92 4.83
N ALA A 126 -5.95 -22.75 4.64
CA ALA A 126 -7.05 -22.24 5.45
C ALA A 126 -8.10 -21.58 4.55
N ASP A 127 -9.36 -21.79 4.91
CA ASP A 127 -10.53 -21.17 4.30
C ASP A 127 -11.31 -20.44 5.39
N ASP A 128 -11.62 -19.18 5.16
CA ASP A 128 -12.39 -18.33 6.08
C ASP A 128 -13.49 -17.59 5.32
N ARG A 129 -14.68 -17.46 5.92
CA ARG A 129 -15.78 -16.66 5.39
C ARG A 129 -16.17 -15.61 6.42
N ARG A 130 -16.05 -14.34 6.03
CA ARG A 130 -16.39 -13.20 6.87
C ARG A 130 -17.63 -12.50 6.35
N TRP A 131 -18.71 -12.58 7.12
CA TRP A 131 -19.95 -11.88 6.82
C TRP A 131 -19.84 -10.40 7.24
N THR A 132 -20.43 -9.51 6.44
CA THR A 132 -20.56 -8.08 6.73
C THR A 132 -22.04 -7.70 6.69
N PRO A 133 -22.79 -7.94 7.79
CA PRO A 133 -24.18 -7.54 7.88
C PRO A 133 -24.36 -6.04 7.60
N MET A 134 -25.31 -5.70 6.73
CA MET A 134 -25.68 -4.33 6.37
C MET A 134 -27.21 -4.24 6.27
N ASP A 135 -27.79 -3.11 6.68
CA ASP A 135 -29.22 -2.81 6.51
C ASP A 135 -30.16 -3.93 7.01
N ALA A 136 -29.89 -4.47 8.22
CA ALA A 136 -30.61 -5.58 8.85
C ALA A 136 -30.55 -6.93 8.09
N SER A 137 -29.71 -7.03 7.06
CA SER A 137 -29.44 -8.30 6.39
C SER A 137 -28.46 -9.13 7.22
N GLU A 138 -28.89 -10.33 7.62
CA GLU A 138 -28.09 -11.29 8.38
C GLU A 138 -27.57 -12.43 7.48
N PRO A 139 -26.51 -13.14 7.89
CA PRO A 139 -26.08 -14.35 7.20
C PRO A 139 -27.25 -15.35 7.04
N PRO A 140 -27.39 -16.01 5.88
CA PRO A 140 -26.49 -16.00 4.73
C PRO A 140 -26.82 -14.93 3.66
N ASN A 141 -27.71 -13.99 3.97
CA ASN A 141 -28.30 -13.05 3.01
C ASN A 141 -27.65 -11.66 3.07
N CYS A 142 -26.39 -11.57 3.49
CA CYS A 142 -25.64 -10.32 3.54
C CYS A 142 -24.30 -10.45 2.81
N PRO A 143 -23.64 -9.32 2.48
CA PRO A 143 -22.32 -9.35 1.89
C PRO A 143 -21.33 -10.18 2.69
N PHE A 144 -20.41 -10.85 2.00
CA PHE A 144 -19.37 -11.64 2.66
C PHE A 144 -18.07 -11.64 1.88
N THR A 145 -16.98 -11.95 2.57
CA THR A 145 -15.68 -12.17 1.95
C THR A 145 -15.22 -13.60 2.21
N ASP A 146 -14.97 -14.35 1.14
CA ASP A 146 -14.26 -15.62 1.20
C ASP A 146 -12.76 -15.38 1.09
N ILE A 147 -12.00 -15.95 2.02
CA ILE A 147 -10.55 -15.84 2.09
C ILE A 147 -9.97 -17.25 2.08
N PHE A 148 -9.23 -17.59 1.03
CA PHE A 148 -8.40 -18.79 1.00
C PHE A 148 -6.94 -18.39 1.19
N THR A 149 -6.23 -19.09 2.06
CA THR A 149 -4.78 -18.93 2.22
C THR A 149 -4.09 -20.28 2.10
N ARG A 150 -2.99 -20.32 1.33
CA ARG A 150 -2.05 -21.44 1.26
C ARG A 150 -0.67 -20.93 1.62
N GLN A 151 -0.03 -21.56 2.60
CA GLN A 151 1.21 -21.07 3.16
C GLN A 151 2.23 -22.19 3.35
N ALA A 152 3.50 -21.91 3.04
CA ALA A 152 4.65 -22.74 3.37
C ALA A 152 5.63 -21.89 4.18
N THR A 153 6.15 -22.42 5.29
CA THR A 153 7.10 -21.70 6.17
C THR A 153 8.22 -22.60 6.64
N HIS A 154 9.44 -22.08 6.68
CA HIS A 154 10.58 -22.77 7.28
C HIS A 154 11.65 -21.76 7.75
N GLY A 155 11.76 -21.59 9.07
CA GLY A 155 12.57 -20.53 9.67
C GLY A 155 12.03 -19.16 9.29
N ASN A 156 12.89 -18.26 8.81
CA ASN A 156 12.46 -16.93 8.31
C ASN A 156 11.84 -16.96 6.90
N ARG A 157 11.89 -18.08 6.17
CA ARG A 157 11.37 -18.15 4.81
C ARG A 157 9.88 -18.43 4.82
N TYR A 158 9.14 -17.76 3.94
CA TYR A 158 7.73 -18.03 3.76
C TYR A 158 7.28 -17.82 2.32
N LEU A 159 6.25 -18.55 1.94
CA LEU A 159 5.48 -18.38 0.72
C LEU A 159 4.02 -18.40 1.10
N THR A 160 3.31 -17.33 0.79
CA THR A 160 1.88 -17.17 1.09
C THR A 160 1.13 -16.83 -0.19
N LEU A 161 0.13 -17.63 -0.52
CA LEU A 161 -0.84 -17.37 -1.57
C LEU A 161 -2.19 -17.12 -0.92
N THR A 162 -2.74 -15.94 -1.12
CA THR A 162 -4.04 -15.52 -0.58
C THR A 162 -4.98 -15.17 -1.73
N PHE A 163 -6.18 -15.72 -1.69
CA PHE A 163 -7.31 -15.30 -2.53
C PHE A 163 -8.35 -14.66 -1.64
N GLU A 164 -8.85 -13.49 -2.03
CA GLU A 164 -10.00 -12.88 -1.39
C GLU A 164 -11.09 -12.63 -2.43
N ARG A 165 -12.32 -13.00 -2.11
CA ARG A 165 -13.50 -12.73 -2.93
C ARG A 165 -14.55 -12.07 -2.07
N ALA A 166 -14.81 -10.79 -2.32
CA ALA A 166 -15.92 -10.06 -1.74
C ALA A 166 -17.16 -10.26 -2.60
N HIS A 167 -18.27 -10.58 -1.96
CA HIS A 167 -19.55 -10.90 -2.56
C HIS A 167 -20.61 -9.92 -2.06
N TRP A 168 -21.44 -9.40 -2.96
CA TRP A 168 -22.67 -8.70 -2.58
C TRP A 168 -23.72 -9.70 -2.08
N ASN A 169 -23.77 -10.87 -2.72
CA ASN A 169 -24.64 -12.00 -2.41
C ASN A 169 -24.00 -13.31 -2.93
N PRO A 170 -24.56 -14.50 -2.66
CA PRO A 170 -23.97 -15.78 -3.08
C PRO A 170 -23.73 -15.96 -4.58
N HIS A 171 -24.32 -15.11 -5.43
CA HIS A 171 -24.24 -15.20 -6.89
C HIS A 171 -23.44 -14.06 -7.53
N GLU A 172 -23.08 -13.04 -6.76
CA GLU A 172 -22.50 -11.80 -7.28
C GLU A 172 -21.20 -11.46 -6.54
N VAL A 173 -20.10 -11.44 -7.30
CA VAL A 173 -18.77 -11.06 -6.83
C VAL A 173 -18.60 -9.56 -7.04
N ALA A 174 -18.39 -8.82 -5.96
CA ALA A 174 -18.07 -7.39 -5.99
C ALA A 174 -16.60 -7.16 -6.35
N ARG A 175 -15.71 -7.95 -5.73
CA ARG A 175 -14.26 -7.79 -5.91
C ARG A 175 -13.60 -9.13 -5.72
N ALA A 176 -12.64 -9.44 -6.56
CA ALA A 176 -11.73 -10.55 -6.31
C ALA A 176 -10.30 -10.05 -6.36
N SER A 177 -9.48 -10.53 -5.45
CA SER A 177 -8.04 -10.25 -5.42
C SER A 177 -7.25 -11.52 -5.17
N VAL A 178 -6.04 -11.54 -5.70
CA VAL A 178 -5.04 -12.54 -5.38
C VAL A 178 -3.76 -11.85 -4.97
N THR A 179 -3.11 -12.39 -3.95
CA THR A 179 -1.78 -11.99 -3.53
C THR A 179 -0.88 -13.21 -3.38
N LEU A 180 0.26 -13.22 -4.05
CA LEU A 180 1.35 -14.18 -3.84
C LEU A 180 2.54 -13.42 -3.25
N VAL A 181 2.96 -13.79 -2.04
CA VAL A 181 4.12 -13.21 -1.35
C VAL A 181 5.13 -14.30 -1.10
N ALA A 182 6.38 -14.07 -1.48
CA ALA A 182 7.50 -14.92 -1.10
C ALA A 182 8.60 -14.12 -0.42
N HIS A 183 9.25 -14.76 0.55
CA HIS A 183 10.45 -14.28 1.22
C HIS A 183 11.46 -15.41 1.30
N GLY A 184 12.57 -15.25 0.59
CA GLY A 184 13.64 -16.24 0.44
C GLY A 184 14.77 -16.10 1.45
N HIS A 185 15.90 -16.75 1.17
CA HIS A 185 17.12 -16.59 1.96
C HIS A 185 17.89 -15.34 1.48
N GLY A 186 17.90 -14.27 2.28
CA GLY A 186 18.43 -12.97 1.84
C GLY A 186 17.46 -12.22 0.92
N THR A 187 17.92 -11.17 0.23
CA THR A 187 17.09 -10.37 -0.70
C THR A 187 16.93 -11.02 -2.07
N ASP A 188 17.31 -12.29 -2.25
CA ASP A 188 17.36 -12.90 -3.59
C ASP A 188 15.97 -13.29 -4.10
N HIS A 189 14.97 -13.45 -3.24
CA HIS A 189 13.61 -13.84 -3.62
C HIS A 189 12.54 -13.20 -2.74
N ASP A 190 12.56 -11.87 -2.60
CA ASP A 190 11.43 -11.13 -2.02
C ASP A 190 10.54 -10.64 -3.16
N PHE A 191 9.34 -11.20 -3.30
CA PHE A 191 8.39 -10.67 -4.28
C PHE A 191 6.96 -10.72 -3.78
N ARG A 192 6.18 -9.79 -4.31
CA ARG A 192 4.73 -9.68 -4.13
C ARG A 192 4.10 -9.50 -5.50
N LEU A 193 3.20 -10.41 -5.85
CA LEU A 193 2.29 -10.26 -6.99
C LEU A 193 0.90 -10.01 -6.44
N SER A 194 0.28 -8.89 -6.80
CA SER A 194 -1.10 -8.57 -6.44
C SER A 194 -1.91 -8.25 -7.69
N ALA A 195 -3.05 -8.91 -7.86
CA ALA A 195 -4.00 -8.65 -8.94
C ALA A 195 -5.41 -8.53 -8.39
N ALA A 196 -6.22 -7.66 -8.97
CA ALA A 196 -7.61 -7.45 -8.58
C ALA A 196 -8.50 -7.18 -9.79
N THR A 197 -9.75 -7.63 -9.72
CA THR A 197 -10.81 -7.22 -10.65
C THR A 197 -11.67 -6.16 -9.97
N PRO A 198 -11.73 -4.90 -10.47
CA PRO A 198 -12.79 -3.98 -10.10
C PRO A 198 -14.13 -4.43 -10.70
N ASP A 199 -15.24 -3.81 -10.25
CA ASP A 199 -16.64 -4.10 -10.61
C ASP A 199 -16.93 -4.24 -12.13
N SER A 200 -16.00 -3.82 -13.01
CA SER A 200 -16.13 -3.85 -14.48
C SER A 200 -15.68 -5.15 -15.16
N GLY A 201 -15.34 -6.20 -14.40
CA GLY A 201 -15.11 -7.55 -14.92
C GLY A 201 -13.79 -7.78 -15.68
N SER A 202 -12.89 -6.79 -15.71
CA SER A 202 -11.55 -6.96 -16.29
C SER A 202 -10.51 -7.10 -15.19
N LEU A 203 -9.70 -8.16 -15.25
CA LEU A 203 -8.57 -8.36 -14.35
C LEU A 203 -7.50 -7.31 -14.60
N MET A 204 -7.12 -6.58 -13.55
CA MET A 204 -5.96 -5.72 -13.58
C MET A 204 -4.93 -6.26 -12.59
N VAL A 205 -3.72 -6.57 -13.06
CA VAL A 205 -2.58 -6.72 -12.13
C VAL A 205 -2.35 -5.35 -11.51
N ASP A 206 -2.60 -5.29 -10.21
CA ASP A 206 -2.61 -4.06 -9.43
C ASP A 206 -1.18 -3.63 -9.11
N SER A 207 -0.33 -4.60 -8.76
CA SER A 207 1.10 -4.36 -8.53
C SER A 207 1.93 -5.64 -8.64
N ILE A 208 3.16 -5.48 -9.13
CA ILE A 208 4.24 -6.46 -8.98
C ILE A 208 5.38 -5.73 -8.28
N THR A 209 5.69 -6.13 -7.06
CA THR A 209 6.81 -5.59 -6.28
C THR A 209 7.85 -6.67 -6.10
N THR A 210 9.08 -6.42 -6.53
CA THR A 210 10.19 -7.38 -6.45
C THR A 210 11.38 -6.72 -5.78
N LYS A 211 12.00 -7.42 -4.86
CA LYS A 211 13.30 -7.13 -4.27
C LYS A 211 14.10 -8.44 -4.40
N GLY A 212 14.87 -8.53 -5.49
CA GLY A 212 15.55 -9.76 -5.89
C GLY A 212 15.01 -10.36 -7.17
N THR A 213 15.31 -11.63 -7.38
CA THR A 213 15.00 -12.42 -8.57
C THR A 213 13.60 -13.04 -8.46
N VAL A 214 12.78 -12.80 -9.47
CA VAL A 214 11.46 -13.44 -9.60
C VAL A 214 11.63 -14.90 -10.00
N PRO A 215 10.98 -15.87 -9.35
CA PRO A 215 11.04 -17.27 -9.76
C PRO A 215 10.58 -17.48 -11.21
N ASP A 216 11.27 -18.33 -11.97
CA ASP A 216 10.97 -18.59 -13.39
C ASP A 216 9.52 -18.97 -13.65
N ALA A 217 8.89 -19.71 -12.73
CA ALA A 217 7.48 -20.07 -12.85
C ALA A 217 6.54 -18.86 -12.79
N VAL A 218 6.91 -17.84 -12.00
CA VAL A 218 6.17 -16.57 -11.93
C VAL A 218 6.48 -15.73 -13.17
N THR A 219 7.74 -15.68 -13.62
CA THR A 219 8.13 -14.99 -14.85
C THR A 219 7.40 -15.57 -16.07
N ALA A 220 7.37 -16.89 -16.22
CA ALA A 220 6.67 -17.58 -17.31
C ALA A 220 5.16 -17.29 -17.28
N LEU A 221 4.55 -17.27 -16.08
CA LEU A 221 3.16 -16.86 -15.92
C LEU A 221 3.00 -15.41 -16.38
N LEU A 222 3.84 -14.47 -15.93
CA LEU A 222 3.75 -13.07 -16.35
C LEU A 222 3.91 -12.89 -17.87
N ILE A 223 4.77 -13.67 -18.52
CA ILE A 223 4.92 -13.69 -19.99
C ILE A 223 3.64 -14.22 -20.66
N GLU A 224 3.08 -15.34 -20.18
CA GLU A 224 1.80 -15.90 -20.67
C GLU A 224 0.66 -14.88 -20.55
N LEU A 225 0.64 -14.15 -19.44
CA LEU A 225 -0.33 -13.10 -19.16
C LEU A 225 -0.04 -11.78 -19.93
N GLY A 226 1.09 -11.68 -20.64
CA GLY A 226 1.52 -10.50 -21.41
C GLY A 226 2.16 -9.37 -20.61
N TYR A 227 2.47 -9.58 -19.32
CA TYR A 227 3.05 -8.58 -18.39
C TYR A 227 4.58 -8.49 -18.43
N ALA A 228 5.26 -9.44 -19.08
CA ALA A 228 6.70 -9.49 -19.26
C ALA A 228 7.07 -9.95 -20.68
N SER A 229 8.23 -9.49 -21.18
CA SER A 229 8.78 -9.78 -22.52
C SER A 229 10.13 -10.47 -22.45
#